data_AF-A0A2E4PIK4-F1
#
_entry.id   AF-A0A2E4PIK4-F1
#
_cell.length_a   1.000
_cell.length_b   1.000
_cell.length_c   1.000
_cell.angle_alpha   90.00
_cell.angle_beta   90.00
_cell.angle_gamma   90.00
#
_symmetry.space_group_name_H-M   'P 1'
#
loop_
_entity.id
_entity.type
_entity.pdbx_description
1 polymer ?
#
loop_
_entity_poly.entity_id
_entity_poly.type
_entity_poly.pdbx_seq_one_letter_code
_entity_poly.pdbx_strand_id
1 'polypeptide(L)'
;MTREEHVKFCSLCKNRKLDFQQGYVCKLTNKIADFDISCTHFTPDEVHNIAKPAYTENTYNDNSEGISWKTIGSIVIFILVLVRFIYRMSR
;
A
#
# COMPACT_ATOMS: atom_id res chain seq x y z
N MET A 1 -11.42 -29.32 7.49
CA MET A 1 -11.15 -27.90 7.84
C MET A 1 -12.46 -27.12 7.87
N THR A 2 -12.48 -25.96 8.53
CA THR A 2 -13.58 -24.99 8.43
C THR A 2 -13.40 -24.12 7.18
N ARG A 3 -14.51 -23.55 6.67
CA ARG A 3 -14.51 -22.68 5.48
C ARG A 3 -13.54 -21.49 5.61
N GLU A 4 -13.37 -20.97 6.82
CA GLU A 4 -12.46 -19.84 7.08
C GLU A 4 -11.00 -20.24 6.92
N GLU A 5 -10.63 -21.45 7.32
CA GLU A 5 -9.28 -21.98 7.16
C GLU A 5 -8.96 -22.23 5.69
N HIS A 6 -9.95 -22.68 4.89
CA HIS A 6 -9.80 -22.81 3.43
C HIS A 6 -9.49 -21.46 2.77
N VAL A 7 -10.19 -20.40 3.18
CA VAL A 7 -9.97 -19.05 2.66
C VAL A 7 -8.58 -18.53 3.04
N LYS A 8 -8.13 -18.76 4.28
CA LYS A 8 -6.76 -18.43 4.71
C LYS A 8 -5.71 -19.20 3.90
N PHE A 9 -5.94 -20.47 3.59
CA PHE A 9 -5.00 -21.25 2.80
C PHE A 9 -4.94 -20.78 1.35
N CYS A 10 -6.10 -20.47 0.75
CA CYS A 10 -6.18 -19.93 -0.60
C CYS A 10 -5.59 -18.52 -0.74
N SER A 11 -5.72 -17.65 0.28
CA SER A 11 -5.14 -16.30 0.22
C SER A 11 -3.62 -16.32 0.15
N LEU A 12 -2.98 -17.34 0.73
CA LEU A 12 -1.53 -17.52 0.74
C LEU A 12 -0.99 -18.27 -0.51
N CYS A 13 -1.86 -18.68 -1.43
CA CYS A 13 -1.47 -19.47 -2.60
C CYS A 13 -1.27 -18.62 -3.86
N LYS A 14 -0.15 -18.80 -4.59
CA LYS A 14 0.12 -18.18 -5.92
C LYS A 14 -0.88 -18.60 -6.99
N ASN A 15 -1.65 -19.66 -6.73
CA ASN A 15 -2.66 -20.18 -7.63
C ASN A 15 -4.05 -19.59 -7.37
N ARG A 16 -4.17 -18.51 -6.57
CA ARG A 16 -5.43 -17.78 -6.39
C ARG A 16 -5.79 -16.93 -7.61
N LYS A 17 -7.08 -16.84 -7.89
CA LYS A 17 -7.70 -15.99 -8.93
C LYS A 17 -8.95 -15.34 -8.32
N LEU A 18 -9.17 -14.06 -8.60
CA LEU A 18 -10.38 -13.37 -8.20
C LEU A 18 -11.49 -13.66 -9.24
N ASP A 19 -12.61 -14.19 -8.78
CA ASP A 19 -13.85 -14.33 -9.53
C ASP A 19 -14.91 -13.41 -8.93
N PHE A 20 -15.55 -12.58 -9.76
CA PHE A 20 -16.48 -11.56 -9.26
C PHE A 20 -17.79 -12.13 -8.72
N GLN A 21 -18.13 -13.38 -9.03
CA GLN A 21 -19.34 -14.04 -8.55
C GLN A 21 -19.05 -14.91 -7.31
N GLN A 22 -17.87 -15.54 -7.26
CA GLN A 22 -17.53 -16.56 -6.28
C GLN A 22 -16.43 -16.14 -5.27
N GLY A 23 -15.77 -15.00 -5.50
CA GLY A 23 -14.65 -14.54 -4.69
C GLY A 23 -13.32 -15.19 -5.10
N TYR A 24 -12.46 -15.50 -4.13
CA TYR A 24 -11.18 -16.16 -4.44
C TYR A 24 -11.37 -17.64 -4.80
N VAL A 25 -11.00 -18.00 -6.04
CA VAL A 25 -11.00 -19.37 -6.57
C VAL A 25 -9.59 -19.83 -6.94
N CYS A 26 -9.39 -21.14 -7.10
CA CYS A 26 -8.14 -21.69 -7.61
C CYS A 26 -8.06 -21.53 -9.13
N LYS A 27 -7.00 -20.92 -9.67
CA LYS A 27 -6.82 -20.72 -11.11
C LYS A 27 -6.64 -22.03 -11.91
N LEU A 28 -6.28 -23.12 -11.24
CA LEU A 28 -6.09 -24.43 -11.87
C LEU A 28 -7.42 -25.17 -12.06
N THR A 29 -8.34 -25.06 -11.10
CA THR A 29 -9.60 -25.80 -11.10
C THR A 29 -10.82 -24.91 -11.36
N ASN A 30 -10.67 -23.58 -11.29
CA ASN A 30 -11.74 -22.58 -11.24
C ASN A 30 -12.81 -22.85 -10.18
N LYS A 31 -12.45 -23.58 -9.11
CA LYS A 31 -13.33 -23.88 -7.98
C LYS A 31 -12.83 -23.20 -6.72
N ILE A 32 -13.74 -22.94 -5.79
CA ILE A 32 -13.41 -22.62 -4.40
C ILE A 32 -12.62 -23.81 -3.80
N ALA A 33 -11.75 -23.55 -2.83
CA ALA A 33 -10.99 -24.57 -2.11
C ALA A 33 -11.85 -25.78 -1.71
N ASP A 34 -11.65 -26.88 -2.44
CA ASP A 34 -12.36 -28.16 -2.33
C ASP A 34 -11.35 -29.27 -1.96
N PHE A 35 -10.65 -29.09 -0.84
CA PHE A 35 -9.68 -30.05 -0.32
C PHE A 35 -9.91 -30.26 1.18
N ASP A 36 -9.79 -31.50 1.67
CA ASP A 36 -10.13 -31.84 3.06
C ASP A 36 -9.06 -31.43 4.08
N ILE A 37 -7.79 -31.65 3.73
CA ILE A 37 -6.64 -31.51 4.65
C ILE A 37 -5.53 -30.66 4.02
N SER A 38 -5.24 -30.85 2.74
CA SER A 38 -4.16 -30.14 2.04
C SER A 38 -4.40 -30.10 0.54
N CYS A 39 -3.75 -29.14 -0.13
CA CYS A 39 -3.78 -29.04 -1.59
C CYS A 39 -2.43 -29.45 -2.17
N THR A 40 -2.41 -30.47 -3.04
CA THR A 40 -1.21 -30.95 -3.74
C THR A 40 -0.57 -29.89 -4.63
N HIS A 41 -1.37 -28.94 -5.12
CA HIS A 41 -0.93 -27.83 -5.95
C HIS A 41 -0.75 -26.53 -5.17
N PHE A 42 -0.62 -26.60 -3.85
CA PHE A 42 -0.32 -25.42 -3.05
C PHE A 42 1.07 -24.89 -3.40
N THR A 43 1.11 -23.63 -3.80
CA THR A 43 2.37 -22.93 -4.06
C THR A 43 2.35 -21.66 -3.22
N PRO A 44 3.20 -21.53 -2.19
CA PRO A 44 3.17 -20.39 -1.30
C PRO A 44 3.51 -19.09 -2.03
N ASP A 45 2.74 -18.04 -1.76
CA ASP A 45 2.92 -16.69 -2.29
C ASP A 45 3.76 -15.83 -1.34
N GLU A 46 5.08 -16.02 -1.39
CA GLU A 46 6.06 -15.34 -0.55
C GLU A 46 5.97 -13.80 -0.60
N VAL A 47 5.49 -13.24 -1.72
CA VAL A 47 5.40 -11.79 -1.94
C VAL A 47 4.13 -11.20 -1.30
N HIS A 48 3.08 -11.99 -1.12
CA HIS A 48 1.78 -11.55 -0.60
C HIS A 48 1.50 -11.95 0.85
N ASN A 49 2.46 -12.58 1.54
CA ASN A 49 2.40 -12.85 2.98
C ASN A 49 2.45 -11.59 3.87
N ILE A 50 2.55 -10.41 3.26
CA ILE A 50 2.29 -9.14 3.96
C ILE A 50 0.78 -9.02 4.06
N ALA A 51 0.22 -9.48 5.18
CA ALA A 51 -1.18 -9.29 5.53
C ALA A 51 -1.59 -7.83 5.28
N LYS A 52 -2.23 -7.56 4.13
CA LYS A 52 -3.07 -6.37 4.00
C LYS A 52 -4.44 -6.78 4.54
N PRO A 53 -4.77 -6.42 5.78
CA PRO A 53 -6.08 -6.72 6.32
C PRO A 53 -7.13 -6.13 5.39
N ALA A 54 -8.24 -6.84 5.22
CA ALA A 54 -9.41 -6.37 4.51
C ALA A 54 -9.88 -5.05 5.13
N TYR A 55 -9.53 -3.90 4.54
CA TYR A 55 -10.07 -2.61 4.94
C TYR A 55 -9.95 -1.59 3.79
N THR A 56 -11.10 -0.94 3.56
CA THR A 56 -11.44 0.23 2.73
C THR A 56 -10.41 0.76 1.72
N GLU A 57 -10.86 0.87 0.46
CA GLU A 57 -10.34 1.77 -0.55
C GLU A 57 -10.29 3.21 -0.02
N ASN A 58 -9.19 3.56 0.64
CA ASN A 58 -8.78 4.94 0.78
C ASN A 58 -8.04 5.27 -0.52
N THR A 59 -8.73 5.97 -1.43
CA THR A 59 -8.08 6.73 -2.50
C THR A 59 -6.90 7.49 -1.91
N TYR A 60 -5.70 7.13 -2.35
CA TYR A 60 -4.46 7.84 -2.07
C TYR A 60 -4.58 9.26 -2.62
N ASN A 61 -4.98 10.20 -1.77
CA ASN A 61 -4.80 11.63 -2.02
C ASN A 61 -3.32 11.94 -1.78
N ASP A 62 -2.54 11.79 -2.85
CA ASP A 62 -1.24 12.45 -2.93
C ASP A 62 -1.47 13.96 -3.00
N ASN A 63 -1.35 14.62 -1.86
CA ASN A 63 -0.97 16.02 -1.83
C ASN A 63 0.45 16.11 -1.26
N SER A 64 1.39 15.39 -1.85
CA SER A 64 2.79 15.80 -1.84
C SER A 64 2.96 16.98 -2.79
N GLU A 65 2.40 18.13 -2.39
CA GLU A 65 2.97 19.41 -2.81
C GLU A 65 4.34 19.51 -2.13
N GLY A 66 5.34 18.89 -2.77
CA GLY A 66 6.72 19.02 -2.37
C GLY A 66 7.08 20.50 -2.34
N ILE A 67 7.43 21.00 -1.15
CA ILE A 67 7.97 22.35 -0.99
C ILE A 67 9.17 22.48 -1.93
N SER A 68 9.02 23.25 -3.00
CA SER A 68 10.09 23.53 -3.95
C SER A 68 11.27 24.13 -3.19
N TRP A 69 12.44 23.47 -3.19
CA TRP A 69 13.65 23.95 -2.51
C TRP A 69 14.08 25.35 -2.96
N LYS A 70 13.57 25.83 -4.09
CA LYS A 70 13.75 27.20 -4.58
C LYS A 70 13.05 28.26 -3.73
N THR A 71 11.91 27.94 -3.10
CA THR A 71 11.12 28.88 -2.29
C THR A 71 11.78 29.16 -0.93
N ILE A 72 12.41 28.14 -0.32
CA ILE A 72 13.11 28.27 0.96
C ILE A 72 14.33 29.19 0.83
N GLY A 73 15.09 29.07 -0.28
CA GLY A 73 16.23 29.94 -0.54
C GLY A 73 15.84 31.42 -0.65
N SER A 74 14.71 31.73 -1.27
CA SER A 74 14.21 33.11 -1.41
C SER A 74 13.86 33.74 -0.07
N ILE A 75 13.16 32.99 0.80
CA ILE A 75 12.73 33.48 2.11
C ILE A 75 13.93 33.77 3.02
N VAL A 76 14.92 32.89 3.05
CA VAL A 76 16.13 33.09 3.86
C VAL A 76 16.91 34.33 3.40
N ILE A 77 17.05 34.54 2.08
CA ILE A 77 17.73 35.72 1.54
C ILE A 77 16.98 36.99 1.94
N PHE A 78 15.64 37.02 1.82
CA PHE A 78 14.83 38.16 2.21
C PHE A 78 14.99 38.51 3.70
N ILE A 79 14.95 37.51 4.58
CA ILE A 79 15.12 37.71 6.03
C ILE A 79 16.50 38.30 6.32
N LEU A 80 17.57 37.79 5.71
CA LEU A 80 18.93 38.32 5.89
C LEU A 80 19.06 39.78 5.43
N VAL A 81 18.43 40.13 4.31
CA VAL A 81 18.40 41.51 3.80
C VAL A 81 17.63 42.43 4.75
N LEU A 82 16.47 42.00 5.26
CA LEU A 82 15.67 42.79 6.20
C LEU A 82 16.42 43.03 7.52
N VAL A 83 17.06 42.01 8.08
CA VAL A 83 17.87 42.15 9.30
C VAL A 83 19.02 43.14 9.07
N ARG A 84 19.72 43.03 7.94
CA ARG A 84 20.79 43.99 7.57
C ARG A 84 20.26 45.41 7.38
N PHE A 85 19.08 45.56 6.78
CA PHE A 85 18.44 46.86 6.57
C PHE A 85 18.04 47.52 7.90
N ILE A 86 17.42 46.77 8.80
CA ILE A 86 17.05 47.25 10.14
C ILE A 86 18.32 47.64 10.92
N TYR A 87 19.36 46.81 10.88
CA TYR A 87 20.64 47.13 11.53
C TYR A 87 21.29 48.39 10.96
N ARG A 88 21.15 48.63 9.65
CA ARG A 88 21.62 49.85 9.00
C ARG A 88 20.79 51.08 9.37
N MET A 89 19.49 50.95 9.62
CA MET A 89 18.65 52.06 10.10
C MET A 89 18.86 52.36 11.58
N SER A 90 19.22 51.35 12.38
CA SER A 90 19.49 51.51 13.81
C SER A 90 20.88 52.06 14.13
N ARG A 91 21.74 52.22 13.12
CA ARG A 91 23.07 52.83 13.23
C ARG A 91 23.06 54.20 12.58
#